data_AF-A0A7K4FYH5-F1
#
_entry.id   AF-A0A7K4FYH5-F1
#
_cell.length_a   1.000
_cell.length_b   1.000
_cell.length_c   1.000
_cell.angle_alpha   90.00
_cell.angle_beta   90.00
_cell.angle_gamma   90.00
#
_symmetry.space_group_name_H-M   'P 1'
#
loop_
_entity.id
_entity.type
_entity.pdbx_description
1 polymer ?
#
loop_
_entity_poly.entity_id
_entity_poly.type
_entity_poly.pdbx_seq_one_letter_code
_entity_poly.pdbx_strand_id
1 'polypeptide(L)'
;LNDEAKIIDFIAIMKKKNKKDIKISSETTQKYISIDSLLALELLKMDSNVNKIYTILNNSGLFSGRKIKMRVAISFYLAGYRRNKLDSILEKLNINHKYLKKVIYKLPKEIRIDIQRVISKAN
;
A
#
# COMPACT_ATOMS: atom_id res chain seq x y z
N LEU A 1 -9.04 -16.59 13.37
CA LEU A 1 -9.78 -15.62 14.20
C LEU A 1 -8.91 -14.95 15.29
N ASN A 2 -7.81 -15.56 15.76
CA ASN A 2 -7.01 -15.03 16.87
C ASN A 2 -5.84 -14.09 16.50
N ASP A 3 -5.40 -14.05 15.24
CA ASP A 3 -4.19 -13.29 14.88
C ASP A 3 -4.49 -11.82 14.56
N GLU A 4 -5.65 -11.54 13.94
CA GLU A 4 -6.08 -10.17 13.64
C GLU A 4 -6.37 -9.37 14.91
N ALA A 5 -7.02 -9.99 15.91
CA ALA A 5 -7.32 -9.35 17.19
C ALA A 5 -6.02 -9.00 17.96
N LYS A 6 -5.03 -9.91 17.97
CA LYS A 6 -3.73 -9.67 18.60
C LYS A 6 -2.94 -8.55 17.93
N ILE A 7 -3.01 -8.45 16.60
CA ILE A 7 -2.34 -7.39 15.84
C ILE A 7 -3.02 -6.05 16.10
N ILE A 8 -4.35 -6.00 16.14
CA ILE A 8 -5.12 -4.78 16.46
C ILE A 8 -4.79 -4.29 17.88
N ASP A 9 -4.74 -5.20 18.87
CA ASP A 9 -4.35 -4.86 20.24
C ASP A 9 -2.91 -4.37 20.33
N PHE A 10 -1.99 -5.00 19.59
CA PHE A 10 -0.61 -4.56 19.50
C PHE A 10 -0.50 -3.14 18.90
N ILE A 11 -1.25 -2.85 17.83
CA ILE A 11 -1.30 -1.53 17.19
C ILE A 11 -1.92 -0.49 18.15
N ALA A 12 -2.96 -0.85 18.89
CA ALA A 12 -3.61 0.03 19.87
C ALA A 12 -2.67 0.38 21.04
N ILE A 13 -1.94 -0.60 21.57
CA ILE A 13 -0.92 -0.40 22.60
C ILE A 13 0.23 0.48 22.08
N MET A 14 0.62 0.30 20.81
CA MET A 14 1.69 1.05 20.17
C MET A 14 1.30 2.50 19.85
N LYS A 15 0.04 2.80 19.52
CA LYS A 15 -0.44 4.19 19.38
C LYS A 15 -0.40 4.96 20.70
N LYS A 16 -0.57 4.28 21.85
CA LYS A 16 -0.54 4.89 23.19
C LYS A 16 0.87 5.28 23.64
N LYS A 17 1.91 4.60 23.13
CA LYS A 17 3.32 4.96 23.34
C LYS A 17 3.85 5.64 22.08
N ASN A 18 3.88 6.97 22.03
CA ASN A 18 4.41 7.85 20.94
C ASN A 18 5.76 7.43 20.29
N LYS A 19 5.85 6.26 19.65
CA LYS A 19 7.02 5.76 18.93
C LYS A 19 6.63 5.67 17.46
N LYS A 20 6.95 6.72 16.72
CA LYS A 20 6.59 6.88 15.30
C LYS A 20 7.20 5.82 14.38
N ASP A 21 8.22 5.07 14.86
CA ASP A 21 8.96 4.09 14.08
C ASP A 21 9.07 2.74 14.80
N ILE A 22 8.78 1.66 14.08
CA ILE A 22 8.90 0.28 14.56
C ILE A 22 10.26 -0.26 14.08
N LYS A 23 11.07 -0.75 15.03
CA LYS A 23 12.33 -1.44 14.74
C LYS A 23 12.00 -2.89 14.35
N ILE A 24 12.18 -3.24 13.09
CA ILE A 24 12.12 -4.63 12.62
C ILE A 24 13.57 -5.06 12.37
N SER A 25 14.11 -5.93 13.22
CA SER A 25 15.45 -6.49 13.05
C SER A 25 15.39 -7.76 12.20
N SER A 26 15.84 -7.69 10.96
CA SER A 26 16.34 -8.84 10.20
C SER A 26 17.86 -8.71 10.07
N GLU A 27 18.59 -9.81 10.24
CA GLU A 27 20.02 -9.93 10.58
C GLU A 27 21.06 -9.25 9.65
N THR A 28 20.68 -8.40 8.69
CA THR A 28 21.67 -7.72 7.82
C THR A 28 21.38 -6.27 7.43
N THR A 29 20.27 -5.64 7.81
CA THR A 29 20.10 -4.19 7.65
C THR A 29 18.99 -3.65 8.54
N GLN A 30 19.31 -2.71 9.42
CA GLN A 30 18.31 -2.02 10.24
C GLN A 30 17.47 -1.07 9.36
N LYS A 31 16.34 -1.56 8.83
CA LYS A 31 15.37 -0.72 8.11
C LYS A 31 14.24 -0.32 9.05
N TYR A 32 14.21 0.96 9.43
CA TYR A 32 13.10 1.54 10.18
C TYR A 32 11.88 1.66 9.26
N ILE A 33 10.78 1.02 9.63
CA ILE A 33 9.50 1.15 8.93
C ILE A 33 8.57 1.95 9.83
N SER A 34 8.05 3.06 9.31
CA SER A 34 7.09 3.88 10.05
C SER A 34 5.77 3.13 10.25
N ILE A 35 5.03 3.43 11.31
CA ILE A 35 3.71 2.83 11.58
C ILE A 35 2.76 3.03 10.38
N ASP A 36 2.76 4.23 9.78
CA ASP A 36 1.97 4.52 8.58
C ASP A 36 2.30 3.59 7.40
N SER A 37 3.57 3.21 7.27
CA SER A 37 4.01 2.29 6.23
C SER A 37 3.56 0.86 6.53
N LEU A 38 3.58 0.45 7.80
CA LEU A 38 3.07 -0.84 8.24
C LEU A 38 1.55 -0.96 7.96
N LEU A 39 0.77 0.05 8.36
CA LEU A 39 -0.67 0.13 8.11
C LEU A 39 -0.97 0.08 6.61
N ALA A 40 -0.19 0.79 5.80
CA ALA A 40 -0.36 0.76 4.35
C ALA A 40 -0.11 -0.64 3.77
N LEU A 41 0.93 -1.34 4.22
CA LEU A 41 1.21 -2.71 3.77
C LEU A 41 0.14 -3.69 4.20
N GLU A 42 -0.45 -3.49 5.38
CA GLU A 42 -1.55 -4.33 5.86
C GLU A 42 -2.80 -4.21 4.96
N LEU A 43 -3.10 -3.01 4.46
CA LEU A 43 -4.23 -2.82 3.53
C LEU A 43 -4.10 -3.67 2.26
N LEU A 44 -2.88 -4.00 1.80
CA LEU A 44 -2.70 -4.86 0.62
C LEU A 44 -3.30 -6.25 0.78
N LYS A 45 -3.49 -6.73 2.02
CA LYS A 45 -4.11 -8.02 2.31
C LYS A 45 -5.61 -8.06 1.97
N MET A 46 -6.25 -6.90 1.79
CA MET A 46 -7.67 -6.80 1.46
C MET A 46 -8.02 -7.37 0.08
N ASP A 47 -7.08 -7.36 -0.87
CA ASP A 47 -7.31 -7.83 -2.23
C ASP A 47 -6.00 -8.35 -2.86
N SER A 48 -6.03 -9.60 -3.30
CA SER A 48 -4.88 -10.27 -3.92
C SER A 48 -4.40 -9.57 -5.20
N ASN A 49 -5.30 -8.95 -5.97
CA ASN A 49 -4.95 -8.21 -7.18
C ASN A 49 -4.23 -6.91 -6.84
N VAL A 50 -4.68 -6.20 -5.81
CA VAL A 50 -3.99 -5.01 -5.30
C VAL A 50 -2.57 -5.36 -4.87
N ASN A 51 -2.39 -6.48 -4.16
CA ASN A 51 -1.07 -6.96 -3.77
C ASN A 51 -0.19 -7.30 -4.99
N LYS A 52 -0.70 -8.02 -5.99
CA LYS A 52 0.02 -8.32 -7.24
C LYS A 52 0.45 -7.06 -7.97
N ILE A 53 -0.45 -6.08 -8.08
CA ILE A 53 -0.14 -4.78 -8.70
C ILE A 53 0.96 -4.06 -7.92
N TYR A 54 0.88 -4.04 -6.58
CA TYR A 54 1.93 -3.48 -5.74
C TYR A 54 3.29 -4.14 -6.01
N THR A 55 3.34 -5.47 -6.10
CA THR A 55 4.56 -6.20 -6.42
C THR A 55 5.11 -5.84 -7.79
N ILE A 56 4.27 -5.70 -8.83
CA ILE A 56 4.69 -5.25 -10.17
C ILE A 56 5.31 -3.85 -10.11
N LEU A 57 4.65 -2.91 -9.43
CA LEU A 57 5.16 -1.54 -9.27
C LEU A 57 6.49 -1.52 -8.51
N ASN A 58 6.64 -2.34 -7.47
CA ASN A 58 7.86 -2.41 -6.69
C ASN A 58 9.03 -3.05 -7.46
N ASN A 59 8.77 -4.15 -8.19
CA ASN A 59 9.80 -4.87 -8.96
C ASN A 59 10.27 -4.08 -10.18
N SER A 60 9.38 -3.29 -10.80
CA SER A 60 9.76 -2.38 -11.89
C SER A 60 10.59 -1.18 -11.41
N GLY A 61 10.78 -1.00 -10.09
CA GLY A 61 11.40 0.19 -9.51
C GLY A 61 10.57 1.46 -9.66
N LEU A 62 9.35 1.36 -10.18
CA LEU A 62 8.49 2.49 -10.43
C LEU A 62 8.03 3.10 -9.11
N PHE A 63 8.13 4.42 -9.00
CA PHE A 63 7.82 5.16 -7.78
C PHE A 63 8.68 4.75 -6.56
N SER A 64 9.89 4.20 -6.77
CA SER A 64 10.83 3.83 -5.69
C SER A 64 11.16 5.00 -4.74
N GLY A 65 11.25 6.23 -5.26
CA GLY A 65 11.42 7.45 -4.48
C GLY A 65 10.17 7.97 -3.76
N ARG A 66 9.04 7.27 -3.82
CA ARG A 66 7.79 7.65 -3.14
C ARG A 66 7.60 6.83 -1.85
N LYS A 67 6.89 7.44 -0.89
CA LYS A 67 6.52 6.77 0.36
C LYS A 67 5.69 5.50 0.08
N ILE A 68 5.85 4.47 0.91
CA ILE A 68 5.12 3.18 0.80
C ILE A 68 3.62 3.39 0.65
N LYS A 69 3.02 4.24 1.50
CA LYS A 69 1.59 4.59 1.42
C LYS A 69 1.12 5.07 0.04
N MET A 70 1.96 5.80 -0.68
CA MET A 70 1.61 6.27 -2.03
C MET A 70 1.58 5.11 -3.02
N ARG A 71 2.57 4.20 -2.96
CA ARG A 71 2.60 3.01 -3.81
C ARG A 71 1.39 2.11 -3.56
N VAL A 72 1.03 1.92 -2.29
CA VAL A 72 -0.19 1.19 -1.91
C VAL A 72 -1.44 1.86 -2.49
N ALA A 73 -1.60 3.18 -2.34
CA ALA A 73 -2.74 3.91 -2.89
C ALA A 73 -2.84 3.81 -4.42
N ILE A 74 -1.70 3.84 -5.12
CA ILE A 74 -1.64 3.63 -6.57
C ILE A 74 -2.14 2.23 -6.92
N SER A 75 -1.74 1.20 -6.19
CA SER A 75 -2.20 -0.17 -6.43
C SER A 75 -3.72 -0.30 -6.31
N PHE A 76 -4.32 0.31 -5.29
CA PHE A 76 -5.79 0.32 -5.12
C PHE A 76 -6.50 1.03 -6.27
N TYR A 77 -5.97 2.18 -6.71
CA TYR A 77 -6.52 2.90 -7.85
C TYR A 77 -6.48 2.05 -9.12
N LEU A 78 -5.31 1.43 -9.38
CA LEU A 78 -5.08 0.67 -10.60
C LEU A 78 -5.84 -0.66 -10.61
N ALA A 79 -6.14 -1.24 -9.45
CA ALA A 79 -7.03 -2.39 -9.32
C ALA A 79 -8.50 -2.07 -9.66
N GLY A 80 -8.84 -0.81 -9.98
CA GLY A 80 -10.19 -0.43 -10.39
C GLY A 80 -11.16 -0.22 -9.24
N TYR A 81 -10.67 0.09 -8.04
CA TYR A 81 -11.54 0.39 -6.90
C TYR A 81 -12.49 1.55 -7.21
N ARG A 82 -13.78 1.34 -6.94
CA ARG A 82 -14.81 2.39 -7.07
C ARG A 82 -14.48 3.57 -6.15
N ARG A 83 -14.86 4.78 -6.58
CA ARG A 83 -14.57 6.05 -5.89
C ARG A 83 -14.78 5.99 -4.38
N ASN A 84 -15.95 5.57 -3.90
CA ASN A 84 -16.25 5.54 -2.46
C ASN A 84 -15.31 4.61 -1.67
N LYS A 85 -14.98 3.43 -2.22
CA LYS A 85 -14.05 2.49 -1.58
C LYS A 85 -12.62 3.03 -1.62
N LEU A 86 -12.23 3.62 -2.75
CA LEU A 86 -10.91 4.24 -2.90
C LEU A 86 -10.75 5.41 -1.92
N ASP A 87 -11.73 6.29 -1.80
CA ASP A 87 -11.70 7.46 -0.91
C ASP A 87 -11.47 7.03 0.54
N SER A 88 -12.15 5.99 1.02
CA SER A 88 -11.92 5.41 2.35
C SER A 88 -10.47 4.90 2.53
N ILE A 89 -9.88 4.28 1.51
CA ILE A 89 -8.47 3.86 1.55
C ILE A 89 -7.54 5.08 1.59
N LEU A 90 -7.81 6.12 0.79
CA LEU A 90 -6.99 7.32 0.74
C LEU A 90 -7.03 8.12 2.03
N GLU A 91 -8.17 8.16 2.71
CA GLU A 91 -8.32 8.73 4.05
C GLU A 91 -7.46 7.99 5.07
N LYS A 92 -7.53 6.65 5.11
CA LYS A 92 -6.67 5.82 5.99
C LYS A 92 -5.18 6.04 5.74
N LEU A 93 -4.80 6.31 4.49
CA LEU A 93 -3.41 6.58 4.11
C LEU A 93 -3.02 8.05 4.21
N ASN A 94 -3.97 8.94 4.54
CA ASN A 94 -3.80 10.39 4.51
C ASN A 94 -3.15 10.87 3.20
N ILE A 95 -3.80 10.55 2.08
CA ILE A 95 -3.38 10.89 0.71
C ILE A 95 -4.50 11.67 0.03
N ASN A 96 -4.13 12.79 -0.59
CA ASN A 96 -5.05 13.56 -1.40
C ASN A 96 -5.29 12.89 -2.77
N HIS A 97 -6.56 12.73 -3.15
CA HIS A 97 -6.96 12.10 -4.42
C HIS A 97 -6.45 12.84 -5.68
N LYS A 98 -6.41 14.18 -5.68
CA LYS A 98 -5.83 14.98 -6.78
C LYS A 98 -4.34 14.72 -6.92
N TYR A 99 -3.63 14.57 -5.80
CA TYR A 99 -2.21 14.25 -5.81
C TYR A 99 -1.96 12.83 -6.34
N LEU A 100 -2.76 11.85 -5.92
CA LEU A 100 -2.71 10.49 -6.45
C LEU A 100 -2.85 10.47 -7.98
N LYS A 101 -3.89 11.12 -8.53
CA LYS A 101 -4.11 11.19 -9.98
C LYS A 101 -2.92 11.77 -10.73
N LYS A 102 -2.29 12.83 -10.20
CA LYS A 102 -1.08 13.42 -10.80
C LYS A 102 0.09 12.44 -10.85
N VAL A 103 0.24 11.58 -9.83
CA VAL A 103 1.30 10.57 -9.80
C VAL A 103 1.00 9.46 -10.81
N ILE A 104 -0.23 8.97 -10.85
CA ILE A 104 -0.67 7.89 -11.75
C ILE A 104 -0.59 8.29 -13.22
N TYR A 105 -0.81 9.57 -13.54
CA TYR A 105 -0.69 10.06 -14.91
C TYR A 105 0.70 9.78 -15.53
N LYS A 106 1.75 9.71 -14.70
CA LYS A 106 3.13 9.43 -15.10
C LYS A 106 3.43 7.93 -15.29
N LEU A 107 2.43 7.07 -15.14
CA LEU A 107 2.59 5.62 -15.26
C LEU A 107 2.86 5.24 -16.74
N PRO A 108 3.99 4.58 -17.05
CA PRO A 108 4.31 4.11 -18.40
C PRO A 108 3.24 3.15 -18.95
N LYS A 109 3.12 3.08 -20.28
CA LYS A 109 2.06 2.31 -20.95
C LYS A 109 2.27 0.81 -20.77
N GLU A 110 3.52 0.36 -20.76
CA GLU A 110 3.94 -1.02 -20.62
C GLU A 110 3.46 -1.59 -19.28
N ILE A 111 3.66 -0.82 -18.21
CA ILE A 111 3.20 -1.19 -16.86
C ILE A 111 1.67 -1.26 -16.78
N ARG A 112 0.95 -0.36 -17.49
CA ARG A 112 -0.53 -0.43 -17.55
C ARG A 112 -1.00 -1.74 -18.18
N ILE A 113 -0.33 -2.20 -19.24
CA ILE A 113 -0.67 -3.44 -19.92
C ILE A 113 -0.48 -4.63 -18.98
N ASP A 114 0.63 -4.69 -18.24
CA ASP A 114 0.88 -5.77 -17.28
C ASP A 114 -0.14 -5.80 -16.15
N ILE A 115 -0.51 -4.63 -15.63
CA ILE A 115 -1.57 -4.51 -14.63
C ILE A 115 -2.92 -4.97 -15.21
N GLN A 116 -3.23 -4.60 -16.44
CA GLN A 116 -4.48 -5.00 -17.07
C GLN A 116 -4.54 -6.52 -17.28
N ARG A 117 -3.42 -7.18 -17.61
CA ARG A 117 -3.33 -8.65 -17.65
C ARG A 117 -3.63 -9.29 -16.30
N VAL A 118 -3.19 -8.69 -15.19
CA VAL A 118 -3.51 -9.18 -13.84
C VAL A 118 -5.02 -9.09 -13.58
N ILE A 119 -5.63 -7.95 -13.92
CA ILE A 119 -7.07 -7.72 -13.69
C ILE A 119 -7.91 -8.63 -14.59
N SER A 120 -7.54 -8.80 -15.86
CA SER A 120 -8.27 -9.65 -16.82
C SER A 120 -8.23 -11.14 -16.46
N LYS A 121 -7.19 -11.61 -15.75
CA LYS A 121 -7.11 -13.02 -15.31
C LYS A 121 -7.92 -13.33 -14.04
N ALA A 122 -8.43 -12.30 -13.37
CA ALA A 122 -9.18 -12.44 -12.13
C ALA A 122 -10.70 -12.47 -12.34
N ASN A 123 -11.17 -12.15 -13.54
CA ASN A 123 -12.55 -12.28 -14.00
C ASN A 123 -12.68 -13.51 -14.90
#